data_AF-A0A133Y4R3-F1
#
_entry.id   AF-A0A133Y4R3-F1
#
_cell.length_a   1.000
_cell.length_b   1.000
_cell.length_c   1.000
_cell.angle_alpha   90.00
_cell.angle_beta   90.00
_cell.angle_gamma   90.00
#
_symmetry.space_group_name_H-M   'P 1'
#
loop_
_entity.id
_entity.type
_entity.pdbx_description
1 polymer ?
#
loop_
_entity_poly.entity_id
_entity_poly.type
_entity_poly.pdbx_seq_one_letter_code
_entity_poly.pdbx_strand_id
1 'polypeptide(L)'
;IGVVVGFFAGYDAAGIGLLGMKTAAVMKIMPKMVAMFMEGLLPIAEAAKEFTEKKLNGRVVNIGMDAALTVGHPTVMSTSLLLVPISLLLAVILPGNKVLPFGDLAFFAFAICLMIPYFKGNIVRSLVGCSLYLVMTFYLSTWLAPIVTDLFQMANFDVGTSGLVTMLLSGLWPAGLFVLLVQKLGILGIILLGIVVLAAMFYFNKIEGSKAKNMQECQ
;
A
#
# COMPACT_ATOMS: atom_id res chain seq x y z
N ILE A 1 -13.11 14.53 -11.74
CA ILE A 1 -11.65 14.22 -11.75
C ILE A 1 -11.22 13.60 -13.07
N GLY A 2 -11.75 12.44 -13.48
CA GLY A 2 -11.35 11.80 -14.76
C GLY A 2 -11.44 12.71 -16.00
N VAL A 3 -12.49 13.54 -16.12
CA VAL A 3 -12.61 14.52 -17.21
C VAL A 3 -11.52 15.59 -17.18
N VAL A 4 -11.17 16.08 -15.98
CA VAL A 4 -10.10 17.09 -15.80
C VAL A 4 -8.74 16.49 -16.16
N VAL A 5 -8.48 15.27 -15.70
CA VAL A 5 -7.23 14.54 -16.04
C VAL A 5 -7.16 14.27 -17.54
N GLY A 6 -8.26 13.84 -18.16
CA GLY A 6 -8.31 13.58 -19.60
C GLY A 6 -8.03 14.84 -20.45
N PHE A 7 -8.53 15.99 -19.99
CA PHE A 7 -8.26 17.28 -20.62
C PHE A 7 -6.78 17.67 -20.53
N PHE A 8 -6.15 17.55 -19.36
CA PHE A 8 -4.71 17.81 -19.19
C PHE A 8 -3.81 16.79 -19.89
N ALA A 9 -4.28 15.56 -20.08
CA ALA A 9 -3.56 14.51 -20.78
C ALA A 9 -3.68 14.57 -22.31
N GLY A 10 -4.45 15.52 -22.87
CA GLY A 10 -4.58 15.72 -24.32
C GLY A 10 -5.34 14.61 -25.06
N TYR A 11 -6.22 13.89 -24.38
CA TYR A 11 -7.07 12.87 -25.03
C TYR A 11 -8.17 13.52 -25.88
N ASP A 12 -8.66 12.81 -26.90
CA ASP A 12 -9.86 13.18 -27.66
C ASP A 12 -11.10 13.30 -26.75
N ALA A 13 -12.10 14.10 -27.13
CA ALA A 13 -13.38 14.27 -26.44
C ALA A 13 -14.05 12.92 -26.10
N ALA A 14 -13.98 11.94 -27.00
CA ALA A 14 -14.47 10.59 -26.72
C ALA A 14 -13.64 9.86 -25.64
N GLY A 15 -12.31 10.01 -25.68
CA GLY A 15 -11.38 9.47 -24.68
C GLY A 15 -11.54 10.12 -23.30
N ILE A 16 -11.76 11.43 -23.26
CA ILE A 16 -12.03 12.17 -22.02
C ILE A 16 -13.35 11.69 -21.38
N GLY A 17 -14.40 11.52 -22.18
CA GLY A 17 -15.68 10.99 -21.71
C GLY A 17 -15.57 9.57 -21.16
N LEU A 18 -14.84 8.69 -21.87
CA LEU A 18 -14.62 7.32 -21.45
C LEU A 18 -13.78 7.24 -20.16
N LEU A 19 -12.70 8.03 -20.06
CA LEU A 19 -11.86 8.08 -18.86
C LEU A 19 -12.65 8.64 -17.66
N GLY A 20 -13.48 9.65 -17.89
CA GLY A 20 -14.42 10.19 -16.92
C GLY A 20 -15.39 9.14 -16.38
N MET A 21 -16.06 8.40 -17.27
CA MET A 21 -16.99 7.32 -16.89
C MET A 21 -16.29 6.18 -16.14
N LYS A 22 -15.14 5.70 -16.64
CA LYS A 22 -14.35 4.64 -15.98
C LYS A 22 -13.94 5.06 -14.56
N THR A 23 -13.43 6.27 -14.41
CA THR A 23 -13.04 6.82 -13.11
C THR A 23 -14.23 6.93 -12.16
N ALA A 24 -15.37 7.43 -12.65
CA ALA A 24 -16.59 7.57 -11.86
C ALA A 24 -17.15 6.21 -11.40
N ALA A 25 -17.15 5.21 -12.29
CA ALA A 25 -17.58 3.85 -11.98
C ALA A 25 -16.69 3.25 -10.89
N VAL A 26 -15.37 3.35 -11.04
CA VAL A 26 -14.40 2.83 -10.06
C VAL A 26 -14.56 3.52 -8.71
N MET A 27 -14.65 4.85 -8.66
CA MET A 27 -14.82 5.60 -7.40
C MET A 27 -16.14 5.29 -6.68
N LYS A 28 -17.18 4.82 -7.39
CA LYS A 28 -18.45 4.41 -6.78
C LYS A 28 -18.44 2.96 -6.30
N ILE A 29 -17.85 2.07 -7.07
CA ILE A 29 -17.88 0.62 -6.82
C ILE A 29 -16.84 0.24 -5.76
N MET A 30 -15.62 0.74 -5.89
CA MET A 30 -14.48 0.28 -5.12
C MET A 30 -14.61 0.51 -3.60
N PRO A 31 -15.04 1.69 -3.11
CA PRO A 31 -15.21 1.88 -1.67
C PRO A 31 -16.33 1.00 -1.08
N LYS A 32 -17.38 0.74 -1.86
CA LYS A 32 -18.48 -0.14 -1.44
C LYS A 32 -18.03 -1.60 -1.33
N MET A 33 -17.22 -2.07 -2.26
CA MET A 33 -16.68 -3.43 -2.23
C MET A 33 -15.78 -3.62 -1.01
N VAL A 34 -14.86 -2.68 -0.75
CA VAL A 34 -13.97 -2.73 0.43
C VAL A 34 -14.77 -2.70 1.73
N ALA A 35 -15.80 -1.85 1.83
CA ALA A 35 -16.65 -1.80 3.02
C ALA A 35 -17.37 -3.13 3.28
N MET A 36 -17.92 -3.76 2.24
CA MET A 36 -18.56 -5.07 2.35
C MET A 36 -17.57 -6.16 2.79
N PHE A 37 -16.33 -6.12 2.29
CA PHE A 37 -15.27 -7.02 2.76
C PHE A 37 -14.95 -6.79 4.24
N MET A 38 -14.94 -5.54 4.70
CA MET A 38 -14.65 -5.25 6.11
C MET A 38 -15.77 -5.69 7.05
N GLU A 39 -17.03 -5.50 6.66
CA GLU A 39 -18.18 -6.03 7.41
C GLU A 39 -18.12 -7.55 7.53
N GLY A 40 -17.64 -8.26 6.50
CA GLY A 40 -17.44 -9.71 6.53
C GLY A 40 -16.24 -10.16 7.37
N LEU A 41 -15.16 -9.39 7.39
CA LEU A 41 -13.92 -9.75 8.12
C LEU A 41 -13.95 -9.35 9.60
N LEU A 42 -14.69 -8.30 9.97
CA LEU A 42 -14.81 -7.82 11.35
C LEU A 42 -15.24 -8.91 12.35
N PRO A 43 -16.30 -9.70 12.11
CA PRO A 43 -16.69 -10.76 13.05
C PRO A 43 -15.64 -11.86 13.19
N ILE A 44 -14.86 -12.14 12.13
CA ILE A 44 -13.75 -13.10 12.18
C ILE A 44 -12.61 -12.56 13.05
N ALA A 45 -12.29 -11.27 12.92
CA ALA A 45 -11.28 -10.60 13.73
C ALA A 45 -11.62 -10.63 15.23
N GLU A 46 -12.89 -10.33 15.55
CA GLU A 46 -13.40 -10.34 16.93
C GLU A 46 -13.42 -11.75 17.52
N ALA A 47 -13.89 -12.75 16.78
CA ALA A 47 -13.89 -14.14 17.22
C ALA A 47 -12.47 -14.69 17.43
N ALA A 48 -11.52 -14.33 16.56
CA ALA A 48 -10.11 -14.71 16.72
C ALA A 48 -9.50 -14.07 17.97
N LYS A 49 -9.83 -12.82 18.27
CA LYS A 49 -9.39 -12.13 19.50
C LYS A 49 -9.95 -12.82 20.74
N GLU A 50 -11.26 -13.09 20.78
CA GLU A 50 -11.92 -13.75 21.92
C GLU A 50 -11.40 -15.19 22.13
N PHE A 51 -11.19 -15.94 21.04
CA PHE A 51 -10.60 -17.28 21.09
C PHE A 51 -9.20 -17.26 21.72
N THR A 52 -8.41 -16.26 21.35
CA THR A 52 -7.02 -16.15 21.83
C THR A 52 -6.97 -15.65 23.28
N GLU A 53 -7.85 -14.73 23.67
CA GLU A 53 -8.00 -14.28 25.08
C GLU A 53 -8.42 -15.44 26.00
N LYS A 54 -9.39 -16.27 25.59
CA LYS A 54 -9.82 -17.46 26.34
C LYS A 54 -8.71 -18.50 26.51
N LYS A 55 -7.88 -18.69 25.48
CA LYS A 55 -6.81 -19.70 25.49
C LYS A 55 -5.54 -19.25 26.22
N LEU A 56 -5.33 -17.94 26.37
CA LEU A 56 -4.13 -17.35 27.00
C LEU A 56 -4.34 -16.86 28.45
N ASN A 57 -5.49 -17.18 29.06
CA ASN A 57 -5.76 -16.96 30.50
C ASN A 57 -5.42 -15.54 30.97
N GLY A 58 -5.85 -14.51 30.23
CA GLY A 58 -5.70 -13.11 30.65
C GLY A 58 -4.28 -12.53 30.61
N ARG A 59 -3.29 -13.22 30.02
CA ARG A 59 -2.01 -12.59 29.70
C ARG A 59 -2.18 -11.63 28.52
N VAL A 60 -1.65 -10.42 28.66
CA VAL A 60 -1.63 -9.41 27.58
C VAL A 60 -0.66 -9.89 26.51
N VAL A 61 -1.18 -10.54 25.47
CA VAL A 61 -0.39 -11.04 24.35
C VAL A 61 -0.65 -10.16 23.13
N ASN A 62 0.41 -9.52 22.64
CA ASN A 62 0.37 -8.75 21.39
C ASN A 62 0.42 -9.72 20.22
N ILE A 63 -0.74 -10.05 19.67
CA ILE A 63 -0.85 -10.89 18.47
C ILE A 63 -0.66 -9.98 17.26
N GLY A 64 0.36 -10.25 16.45
CA GLY A 64 0.47 -9.63 15.13
C GLY A 64 -0.71 -10.06 14.27
N MET A 65 -1.62 -9.14 13.96
CA MET A 65 -2.71 -9.35 13.01
C MET A 65 -2.27 -8.92 11.60
N ASP A 66 -2.74 -9.64 10.58
CA ASP A 66 -2.55 -9.23 9.19
C ASP A 66 -3.17 -7.86 8.93
N ALA A 67 -2.57 -7.11 7.99
CA ALA A 67 -3.02 -5.78 7.65
C ALA A 67 -4.48 -5.76 7.16
N ALA A 68 -5.00 -6.87 6.62
CA ALA A 68 -6.41 -6.97 6.20
C ALA A 68 -7.39 -6.76 7.35
N LEU A 69 -7.05 -7.15 8.59
CA LEU A 69 -7.95 -6.99 9.74
C LEU A 69 -7.99 -5.54 10.24
N THR A 70 -6.88 -4.80 10.08
CA THR A 70 -6.78 -3.40 10.50
C THR A 70 -7.38 -2.41 9.47
N VAL A 71 -7.59 -2.83 8.21
CA VAL A 71 -8.30 -2.03 7.19
C VAL A 71 -9.74 -1.70 7.61
N GLY A 72 -10.34 -2.53 8.46
CA GLY A 72 -11.70 -2.37 8.97
C GLY A 72 -11.88 -1.19 9.91
N HIS A 73 -10.78 -0.65 10.42
CA HIS A 73 -10.85 0.49 11.31
C HIS A 73 -11.43 1.71 10.56
N PRO A 74 -12.45 2.39 11.09
CA PRO A 74 -13.16 3.47 10.38
C PRO A 74 -12.24 4.61 9.95
N THR A 75 -11.18 4.88 10.73
CA THR A 75 -10.12 5.83 10.37
C THR A 75 -9.39 5.44 9.08
N VAL A 76 -9.11 4.15 8.86
CA VAL A 76 -8.40 3.66 7.67
C VAL A 76 -9.26 3.79 6.43
N MET A 77 -10.51 3.36 6.53
CA MET A 77 -11.47 3.51 5.45
C MET A 77 -11.71 4.99 5.10
N SER A 78 -11.95 5.84 6.10
CA SER A 78 -12.21 7.27 5.87
C SER A 78 -10.99 7.98 5.25
N THR A 79 -9.78 7.67 5.72
CA THR A 79 -8.55 8.27 5.18
C THR A 79 -8.26 7.78 3.76
N SER A 80 -8.42 6.49 3.46
CA SER A 80 -8.19 5.95 2.12
C SER A 80 -9.17 6.50 1.09
N LEU A 81 -10.45 6.67 1.45
CA LEU A 81 -11.45 7.34 0.63
C LEU A 81 -11.07 8.79 0.30
N LEU A 82 -10.56 9.54 1.28
CA LEU A 82 -10.08 10.91 1.06
C LEU A 82 -8.77 10.97 0.27
N LEU A 83 -7.91 9.95 0.39
CA LEU A 83 -6.62 9.92 -0.31
C LEU A 83 -6.78 9.65 -1.81
N VAL A 84 -7.82 8.94 -2.24
CA VAL A 84 -8.11 8.64 -3.66
C VAL A 84 -8.20 9.90 -4.54
N PRO A 85 -9.03 10.92 -4.24
CA PRO A 85 -9.06 12.13 -5.05
C PRO A 85 -7.77 12.94 -4.93
N ILE A 86 -7.10 12.93 -3.77
CA ILE A 86 -5.85 13.65 -3.54
C ILE A 86 -4.71 13.03 -4.35
N SER A 87 -4.63 11.71 -4.43
CA SER A 87 -3.59 11.00 -5.19
C SER A 87 -3.70 11.26 -6.68
N LEU A 88 -4.94 11.37 -7.21
CA LEU A 88 -5.18 11.76 -8.60
C LEU A 88 -4.78 13.20 -8.88
N LEU A 89 -5.03 14.14 -7.94
CA LEU A 89 -4.56 15.52 -8.06
C LEU A 89 -3.03 15.59 -8.02
N LEU A 90 -2.40 14.88 -7.09
CA LEU A 90 -0.94 14.79 -6.99
C LEU A 90 -0.33 14.21 -8.26
N ALA A 91 -0.94 13.18 -8.85
CA ALA A 91 -0.44 12.56 -10.08
C ALA A 91 -0.37 13.55 -11.26
N VAL A 92 -1.29 14.52 -11.33
CA VAL A 92 -1.31 15.55 -12.39
C VAL A 92 -0.38 16.73 -12.07
N ILE A 93 -0.29 17.12 -10.80
CA ILE A 93 0.50 18.29 -10.38
C ILE A 93 2.00 17.97 -10.33
N LEU A 94 2.39 16.71 -10.06
CA LEU A 94 3.79 16.34 -9.93
C LEU A 94 4.56 16.46 -11.26
N PRO A 95 5.62 17.29 -11.33
CA PRO A 95 6.45 17.37 -12.52
C PRO A 95 7.24 16.07 -12.73
N GLY A 96 7.20 15.55 -13.95
CA GLY A 96 7.93 14.34 -14.35
C GLY A 96 7.27 13.01 -13.98
N ASN A 97 6.09 13.01 -13.35
CA ASN A 97 5.35 11.79 -13.07
C ASN A 97 4.72 11.21 -14.35
N LYS A 98 4.92 9.91 -14.58
CA LYS A 98 4.33 9.18 -15.72
C LYS A 98 3.27 8.16 -15.29
N VAL A 99 2.96 8.11 -13.99
CA VAL A 99 2.11 7.08 -13.39
C VAL A 99 0.76 7.68 -13.03
N LEU A 100 -0.31 7.12 -13.60
CA LEU A 100 -1.68 7.44 -13.24
C LEU A 100 -2.25 6.29 -12.39
N PRO A 101 -2.63 6.54 -11.12
CA PRO A 101 -2.93 5.47 -10.17
C PRO A 101 -4.34 4.88 -10.34
N PHE A 102 -4.87 4.81 -11.56
CA PHE A 102 -6.25 4.32 -11.80
C PHE A 102 -6.42 2.84 -11.47
N GLY A 103 -5.41 2.01 -11.75
CA GLY A 103 -5.42 0.58 -11.46
C GLY A 103 -5.22 0.24 -9.98
N ASP A 104 -4.59 1.14 -9.23
CA ASP A 104 -4.15 0.88 -7.85
C ASP A 104 -5.06 1.53 -6.79
N LEU A 105 -6.14 2.21 -7.20
CA LEU A 105 -7.05 2.90 -6.27
C LEU A 105 -7.60 1.97 -5.17
N ALA A 106 -7.81 0.68 -5.48
CA ALA A 106 -8.39 -0.31 -4.55
C ALA A 106 -7.41 -0.66 -3.43
N PHE A 107 -6.12 -0.61 -3.74
CA PHE A 107 -5.08 -1.02 -2.83
C PHE A 107 -4.70 0.07 -1.83
N PHE A 108 -5.20 1.31 -1.98
CA PHE A 108 -4.94 2.36 -1.01
C PHE A 108 -5.42 2.01 0.41
N ALA A 109 -6.55 1.31 0.53
CA ALA A 109 -7.05 0.86 1.82
C ALA A 109 -5.99 0.00 2.57
N PHE A 110 -5.29 -0.87 1.84
CA PHE A 110 -4.23 -1.71 2.38
C PHE A 110 -2.90 -0.96 2.58
N ALA A 111 -2.49 -0.15 1.61
CA ALA A 111 -1.21 0.55 1.65
C ALA A 111 -1.10 1.54 2.83
N ILE A 112 -2.21 2.18 3.17
CA ILE A 112 -2.28 3.21 4.22
C ILE A 112 -2.49 2.59 5.62
N CYS A 113 -2.93 1.33 5.67
CA CYS A 113 -3.29 0.65 6.91
C CYS A 113 -2.15 0.62 7.93
N LEU A 114 -0.90 0.48 7.49
CA LEU A 114 0.28 0.48 8.37
C LEU A 114 0.68 1.89 8.84
N MET A 115 0.32 2.94 8.10
CA MET A 115 0.65 4.33 8.44
C MET A 115 -0.27 4.89 9.52
N ILE A 116 -1.54 4.48 9.55
CA ILE A 116 -2.55 5.08 10.44
C ILE A 116 -2.32 4.79 11.94
N PRO A 117 -1.90 3.58 12.34
CA PRO A 117 -1.48 3.31 13.71
C PRO A 117 -0.33 4.21 14.15
N TYR A 118 0.62 4.51 13.24
CA TYR A 118 1.74 5.41 13.53
C TYR A 118 1.26 6.84 13.84
N PHE A 119 0.24 7.32 13.14
CA PHE A 119 -0.38 8.62 13.38
C PHE A 119 -1.45 8.61 14.50
N LYS A 120 -1.54 7.51 15.25
CA LYS A 120 -2.47 7.33 16.39
C LYS A 120 -3.94 7.56 16.01
N GLY A 121 -4.33 7.21 14.79
CA GLY A 121 -5.71 7.32 14.33
C GLY A 121 -6.20 8.74 14.00
N ASN A 122 -5.33 9.75 13.96
CA ASN A 122 -5.71 11.09 13.53
C ASN A 122 -5.80 11.16 11.99
N ILE A 123 -7.00 11.38 11.46
CA ILE A 123 -7.28 11.42 10.01
C ILE A 123 -6.45 12.50 9.30
N VAL A 124 -6.39 13.73 9.84
CA VAL A 124 -5.71 14.86 9.20
C VAL A 124 -4.20 14.60 9.12
N ARG A 125 -3.60 14.14 10.22
CA ARG A 125 -2.17 13.83 10.26
C ARG A 125 -1.82 12.66 9.35
N SER A 126 -2.69 11.65 9.29
CA SER A 126 -2.55 10.51 8.40
C SER A 126 -2.65 10.93 6.94
N LEU A 127 -3.60 11.81 6.60
CA LEU A 127 -3.77 12.33 5.25
C LEU A 127 -2.51 13.04 4.76
N VAL A 128 -1.97 13.98 5.54
CA VAL A 128 -0.75 14.72 5.19
C VAL A 128 0.46 13.77 5.07
N GLY A 129 0.63 12.85 6.03
CA GLY A 129 1.72 11.89 5.99
C GLY A 129 1.64 10.94 4.79
N CYS A 130 0.46 10.43 4.48
CA CYS A 130 0.23 9.57 3.33
C CYS A 130 0.36 10.33 2.01
N SER A 131 -0.10 11.57 1.92
CA SER A 131 0.12 12.40 0.74
C SER A 131 1.60 12.65 0.48
N LEU A 132 2.39 12.96 1.51
CA LEU A 132 3.85 13.11 1.36
C LEU A 132 4.51 11.80 0.94
N TYR A 133 4.07 10.67 1.50
CA TYR A 133 4.55 9.35 1.12
C TYR A 133 4.21 9.02 -0.34
N LEU A 134 3.01 9.36 -0.80
CA LEU A 134 2.60 9.18 -2.20
C LEU A 134 3.51 9.92 -3.16
N VAL A 135 3.96 11.14 -2.84
CA VAL A 135 4.91 11.90 -3.68
C VAL A 135 6.18 11.07 -3.91
N MET A 136 6.74 10.48 -2.86
CA MET A 136 7.92 9.62 -2.98
C MET A 136 7.62 8.35 -3.80
N THR A 137 6.46 7.73 -3.57
CA THR A 137 6.01 6.54 -4.29
C THR A 137 5.81 6.81 -5.79
N PHE A 138 5.27 7.97 -6.17
CA PHE A 138 5.11 8.36 -7.58
C PHE A 138 6.45 8.49 -8.30
N TYR A 139 7.44 9.12 -7.68
CA TYR A 139 8.78 9.24 -8.26
C TYR A 139 9.48 7.88 -8.39
N LEU A 140 9.41 7.04 -7.35
CA LEU A 140 9.96 5.68 -7.40
C LEU A 140 9.26 4.82 -8.46
N SER A 141 7.94 4.85 -8.52
CA SER A 141 7.16 4.10 -9.52
C SER A 141 7.48 4.57 -10.94
N THR A 142 7.66 5.88 -11.15
CA THR A 142 8.09 6.44 -12.45
C THR A 142 9.49 5.94 -12.83
N TRP A 143 10.41 5.83 -11.88
CA TRP A 143 11.75 5.29 -12.11
C TRP A 143 11.74 3.78 -12.39
N LEU A 144 10.81 3.04 -11.78
CA LEU A 144 10.64 1.59 -11.94
C LEU A 144 9.84 1.18 -13.19
N ALA A 145 9.05 2.09 -13.76
CA ALA A 145 8.24 1.85 -14.96
C ALA A 145 8.95 1.14 -16.12
N PRO A 146 10.18 1.54 -16.55
CA PRO A 146 10.88 0.84 -17.63
C PRO A 146 11.26 -0.59 -17.23
N ILE A 147 11.76 -0.80 -16.02
CA ILE A 147 12.16 -2.13 -15.52
C ILE A 147 10.96 -3.07 -15.49
N VAL A 148 9.81 -2.59 -15.00
CA VAL A 148 8.58 -3.37 -14.97
C VAL A 148 8.11 -3.70 -16.40
N THR A 149 8.18 -2.74 -17.33
CA THR A 149 7.80 -2.96 -18.72
C THR A 149 8.68 -4.02 -19.39
N ASP A 150 10.00 -3.97 -19.19
CA ASP A 150 10.94 -4.96 -19.72
C ASP A 150 10.67 -6.36 -19.15
N LEU A 151 10.31 -6.47 -17.86
CA LEU A 151 9.94 -7.74 -17.24
C LEU A 151 8.69 -8.36 -17.87
N PHE A 152 7.66 -7.55 -18.16
CA PHE A 152 6.46 -8.03 -18.83
C PHE A 152 6.74 -8.52 -20.26
N GLN A 153 7.64 -7.85 -20.98
CA GLN A 153 8.08 -8.29 -22.31
C GLN A 153 8.84 -9.62 -22.23
N MET A 154 9.77 -9.78 -21.27
CA MET A 154 10.49 -11.04 -21.07
C MET A 154 9.55 -12.19 -20.69
N ALA A 155 8.52 -11.91 -19.89
CA ALA A 155 7.52 -12.88 -19.46
C ALA A 155 6.51 -13.24 -20.58
N ASN A 156 6.59 -12.63 -21.77
CA ASN A 156 5.63 -12.79 -22.86
C ASN A 156 4.16 -12.57 -22.43
N PHE A 157 3.94 -11.65 -21.49
CA PHE A 157 2.61 -11.37 -20.98
C PHE A 157 2.03 -10.14 -21.68
N ASP A 158 0.93 -10.32 -22.41
CA ASP A 158 0.26 -9.23 -23.11
C ASP A 158 -0.57 -8.39 -22.12
N VAL A 159 -0.06 -7.19 -21.84
CA VAL A 159 -0.70 -6.18 -20.98
C VAL A 159 -1.71 -5.31 -21.74
N GLY A 160 -1.95 -5.57 -23.03
CA GLY A 160 -2.98 -4.90 -23.83
C GLY A 160 -2.69 -3.42 -24.11
N THR A 161 -1.45 -2.97 -23.96
CA THR A 161 -1.02 -1.58 -24.21
C THR A 161 0.44 -1.55 -24.65
N SER A 162 0.75 -0.84 -25.74
CA SER A 162 2.12 -0.67 -26.29
C SER A 162 2.96 0.39 -25.55
N GLY A 163 2.49 0.86 -24.40
CA GLY A 163 3.10 1.93 -23.59
C GLY A 163 3.78 1.40 -22.32
N LEU A 164 4.32 2.33 -21.52
CA LEU A 164 4.92 2.01 -20.21
C LEU A 164 3.89 1.38 -19.28
N VAL A 165 4.18 0.17 -18.80
CA VAL A 165 3.39 -0.48 -17.74
C VAL A 165 3.78 0.16 -16.42
N THR A 166 2.84 0.85 -15.79
CA THR A 166 3.07 1.54 -14.53
C THR A 166 2.15 0.99 -13.45
N MET A 167 2.71 0.82 -12.26
CA MET A 167 1.99 0.37 -11.06
C MET A 167 2.48 1.21 -9.89
N LEU A 168 1.61 1.97 -9.24
CA LEU A 168 1.99 2.82 -8.12
C LEU A 168 2.58 1.97 -6.98
N LEU A 169 2.07 0.76 -6.75
CA LEU A 169 2.57 -0.13 -5.71
C LEU A 169 4.04 -0.55 -5.88
N SER A 170 4.56 -0.58 -7.10
CA SER A 170 5.99 -0.89 -7.29
C SER A 170 6.89 0.19 -6.68
N GLY A 171 6.39 1.42 -6.53
CA GLY A 171 7.11 2.53 -5.91
C GLY A 171 7.17 2.51 -4.40
N LEU A 172 6.63 1.47 -3.73
CA LEU A 172 6.77 1.31 -2.28
C LEU A 172 8.26 1.17 -1.92
N TRP A 173 8.68 1.75 -0.80
CA TRP A 173 10.08 1.74 -0.37
C TRP A 173 10.72 0.33 -0.32
N PRO A 174 10.04 -0.78 0.06
CA PRO A 174 10.65 -2.10 0.05
C PRO A 174 10.85 -2.65 -1.36
N ALA A 175 9.92 -2.36 -2.28
CA ALA A 175 10.01 -2.79 -3.67
C ALA A 175 11.13 -2.04 -4.40
N GLY A 176 11.25 -0.72 -4.20
CA GLY A 176 12.36 0.06 -4.72
C GLY A 176 13.72 -0.38 -4.17
N LEU A 177 13.80 -0.67 -2.87
CA LEU A 177 15.02 -1.19 -2.24
C LEU A 177 15.41 -2.57 -2.80
N PHE A 178 14.44 -3.45 -2.99
CA PHE A 178 14.66 -4.77 -3.58
C PHE A 178 15.21 -4.66 -5.00
N VAL A 179 14.60 -3.85 -5.86
CA VAL A 179 15.05 -3.67 -7.25
C VAL A 179 16.43 -3.03 -7.33
N LEU A 180 16.72 -2.03 -6.49
CA LEU A 180 18.06 -1.42 -6.41
C LEU A 180 19.14 -2.43 -6.03
N LEU A 181 18.87 -3.27 -5.03
CA LEU A 181 19.80 -4.31 -4.58
C LEU A 181 20.02 -5.39 -5.65
N VAL A 182 18.95 -5.81 -6.34
CA VAL A 182 19.04 -6.78 -7.43
C VAL A 182 19.83 -6.21 -8.61
N GLN A 183 19.63 -4.94 -8.99
CA GLN A 183 20.37 -4.34 -10.10
C GLN A 183 21.86 -4.07 -9.77
N LYS A 184 22.20 -3.74 -8.52
CA LYS A 184 23.59 -3.45 -8.12
C LYS A 184 24.42 -4.71 -7.81
N LEU A 185 23.81 -5.76 -7.27
CA LEU A 185 24.51 -6.93 -6.72
C LEU A 185 24.04 -8.27 -7.29
N GLY A 186 23.05 -8.30 -8.19
CA GLY A 186 22.52 -9.53 -8.78
C GLY A 186 21.99 -10.51 -7.72
N ILE A 187 22.23 -11.81 -7.93
CA ILE A 187 21.84 -12.88 -7.00
C ILE A 187 22.46 -12.71 -5.60
N LEU A 188 23.64 -12.09 -5.48
CA LEU A 188 24.24 -11.79 -4.19
C LEU A 188 23.42 -10.75 -3.40
N GLY A 189 22.73 -9.84 -4.08
CA GLY A 189 21.84 -8.85 -3.44
C GLY A 189 20.61 -9.49 -2.79
N ILE A 190 20.04 -10.53 -3.41
CA ILE A 190 18.89 -11.28 -2.87
C ILE A 190 19.32 -12.07 -1.63
N ILE A 191 20.47 -12.74 -1.70
CA ILE A 191 21.03 -13.51 -0.57
C ILE A 191 21.38 -12.57 0.58
N LEU A 192 22.00 -11.43 0.30
CA LEU A 192 22.38 -10.45 1.32
C LEU A 192 21.16 -9.80 1.98
N LEU A 193 20.12 -9.45 1.21
CA LEU A 193 18.86 -8.95 1.77
C LEU A 193 18.17 -10.03 2.62
N GLY A 194 18.17 -11.30 2.18
CA GLY A 194 17.66 -12.42 2.97
C GLY A 194 18.39 -12.57 4.31
N ILE A 195 19.73 -12.46 4.30
CA ILE A 195 20.55 -12.52 5.52
C ILE A 195 20.30 -11.30 6.41
N VAL A 196 20.17 -10.10 5.86
CA VAL A 196 19.86 -8.88 6.64
C VAL A 196 18.47 -8.97 7.28
N VAL A 197 17.47 -9.48 6.56
CA VAL A 197 16.12 -9.68 7.11
C VAL A 197 16.12 -10.77 8.19
N LEU A 198 16.86 -11.87 7.98
CA LEU A 198 17.03 -12.92 9.01
C LEU A 198 17.80 -12.41 10.24
N ALA A 199 18.85 -11.62 10.05
CA ALA A 199 19.62 -11.02 11.12
C ALA A 199 18.79 -9.98 11.89
N ALA A 200 17.99 -9.17 11.19
CA ALA A 200 17.05 -8.24 11.79
C ALA A 200 15.98 -9.01 12.59
N MET A 201 15.40 -10.07 12.04
CA MET A 201 14.45 -10.93 12.77
C MET A 201 15.10 -11.55 14.00
N PHE A 202 16.33 -12.03 13.90
CA PHE A 202 17.05 -12.61 15.04
C PHE A 202 17.39 -11.56 16.11
N TYR A 203 17.75 -10.34 15.68
CA TYR A 203 18.04 -9.22 16.58
C TYR A 203 16.77 -8.70 17.27
N PHE A 204 15.66 -8.55 16.53
CA PHE A 204 14.36 -8.20 17.11
C PHE A 204 13.86 -9.29 18.06
N ASN A 205 14.01 -10.57 17.71
CA ASN A 205 13.66 -11.68 18.59
C ASN A 205 14.52 -11.69 19.88
N LYS A 206 15.80 -11.34 19.79
CA LYS A 206 16.68 -11.22 20.96
C LYS A 206 16.34 -10.01 21.83
N ILE A 207 15.91 -8.89 21.24
CA ILE A 207 15.48 -7.69 21.97
C ILE A 207 14.11 -7.90 22.64
N GLU A 208 13.15 -8.50 21.95
CA GLU A 208 11.85 -8.82 22.52
C GLU A 208 11.95 -9.92 23.58
N GLY A 209 12.83 -10.91 23.40
CA GLY A 209 13.19 -11.87 24.45
C GLY A 209 13.80 -11.22 25.70
N SER A 210 14.57 -10.13 25.54
CA SER A 210 15.12 -9.37 26.67
C SER A 210 14.08 -8.44 27.33
N LYS A 211 13.15 -7.85 26.57
CA LYS A 211 12.06 -7.02 27.12
C LYS A 211 10.99 -7.86 27.84
N ALA A 212 10.67 -9.05 27.33
CA ALA A 212 9.76 -9.98 27.98
C ALA A 212 10.29 -10.46 29.35
N LYS A 213 11.62 -10.62 29.48
CA LYS A 213 12.27 -11.00 30.75
C LYS A 213 12.25 -9.87 31.79
N ASN A 214 12.51 -8.63 31.37
CA ASN A 214 12.51 -7.47 32.28
C ASN A 214 11.10 -7.08 32.76
N MET A 215 10.04 -7.37 31.98
CA MET A 215 8.65 -7.11 32.40
C MET A 215 8.14 -8.13 33.44
N GLN A 216 8.74 -9.33 33.49
CA GLN A 216 8.41 -10.36 34.49
C GLN A 216 9.11 -10.15 35.84
N GLU A 217 10.24 -9.41 35.87
CA GLU A 217 10.93 -9.05 37.13
C GLU A 217 10.35 -7.81 37.82
N CYS A 218 9.44 -7.08 37.16
CA CYS A 218 8.74 -5.91 37.70
C CYS A 218 7.26 -6.18 38.08
N GLN A 219 6.81 -7.43 38.09
CA GLN A 219 5.55 -7.89 38.70
C GLN A 219 5.85 -8.70 39.96
#